data_AF-A0A3L6PU32-F1
#
_entry.id   AF-A0A3L6PU32-F1
#
_cell.length_a   1.000
_cell.length_b   1.000
_cell.length_c   1.000
_cell.angle_alpha   90.00
_cell.angle_beta   90.00
_cell.angle_gamma   90.00
#
_symmetry.space_group_name_H-M   'P 1'
#
loop_
_entity.id
_entity.type
_entity.pdbx_description
1 polymer ?
#
loop_
_entity_poly.entity_id
_entity_poly.type
_entity_poly.pdbx_seq_one_letter_code
_entity_poly.pdbx_strand_id
1 'polypeptide(L)'
;MATAQSAGALTFCILLSQIQHIRDRRLASWCPWLLRDEPKLKQPVKVLVTRAAGQIGYAIVPMIARGLMLGPDQPVVLHMLDIPRMADALNGVRMELVDAALPLLRGVVATTDEAEAFQGVNFAVLIGGWPRKEGMERKDLIAKNVAIYKSQASALQQHAAPNCKAL
;
A
#
# COMPACT_ATOMS: atom_id res chain seq x y z
N MET A 1 43.94 10.88 -2.57
CA MET A 1 42.84 10.01 -2.99
C MET A 1 41.55 10.56 -2.40
N ALA A 2 40.80 11.33 -3.18
CA ALA A 2 39.47 11.81 -2.83
C ALA A 2 38.61 11.65 -4.10
N THR A 3 37.51 10.92 -3.95
CA THR A 3 36.75 10.25 -5.00
C THR A 3 35.81 11.20 -5.75
N ALA A 4 35.84 11.11 -7.08
CA ALA A 4 35.17 11.93 -8.08
C ALA A 4 33.64 11.70 -8.20
N GLN A 5 32.91 11.64 -7.09
CA GLN A 5 31.50 11.19 -7.09
C GLN A 5 30.47 12.27 -6.74
N SER A 6 30.89 13.46 -6.31
CA SER A 6 30.00 14.57 -5.93
C SER A 6 29.74 15.61 -7.04
N ALA A 7 30.46 15.53 -8.17
CA ALA A 7 30.30 16.50 -9.27
C ALA A 7 29.13 16.16 -10.22
N GLY A 8 28.76 14.88 -10.36
CA GLY A 8 27.75 14.43 -11.34
C GLY A 8 26.29 14.77 -10.98
N ALA A 9 25.97 14.86 -9.69
CA ALA A 9 24.60 15.09 -9.23
C ALA A 9 24.15 16.56 -9.39
N LEU A 10 25.05 17.53 -9.17
CA LEU A 10 24.74 18.95 -9.38
C LEU A 10 24.64 19.30 -10.87
N THR A 11 25.45 18.69 -11.74
CA THR A 11 25.36 18.92 -13.19
C THR A 11 24.04 18.40 -13.75
N PHE A 12 23.50 17.29 -13.24
CA PHE A 12 22.20 16.77 -13.69
C PHE A 12 21.02 17.65 -13.24
N CYS A 13 21.04 18.17 -12.00
CA CYS A 13 20.01 19.11 -11.52
C CYS A 13 20.05 20.48 -12.21
N ILE A 14 21.23 21.00 -12.55
CA ILE A 14 21.37 22.26 -13.30
C ILE A 14 20.96 22.09 -14.76
N LEU A 15 21.23 20.92 -15.37
CA LEU A 15 20.72 20.62 -16.72
C LEU A 15 19.18 20.56 -16.72
N LEU A 16 18.57 19.93 -15.71
CA LEU A 16 17.10 19.84 -15.57
C LEU A 16 16.46 21.22 -15.32
N SER A 17 17.08 22.11 -14.55
CA SER A 17 16.55 23.46 -14.35
C SER A 17 16.68 24.35 -15.59
N GLN A 18 17.67 24.10 -16.46
CA GLN A 18 17.78 24.78 -17.75
C GLN A 18 16.89 24.17 -18.85
N ILE A 19 16.51 22.90 -18.74
CA ILE A 19 15.56 22.24 -19.65
C ILE A 19 14.11 22.72 -19.42
N GLN A 20 13.74 23.11 -18.19
CA GLN A 20 12.39 23.64 -17.92
C GLN A 20 12.05 24.90 -18.72
N HIS A 21 13.04 25.64 -19.22
CA HIS A 21 12.84 26.86 -20.01
C HIS A 21 12.85 26.62 -21.54
N ILE A 22 13.23 25.42 -22.00
CA ILE A 22 13.28 25.04 -23.41
C ILE A 22 12.08 24.12 -23.72
N ARG A 23 10.90 24.73 -23.84
CA ARG A 23 9.75 24.11 -24.53
C ARG A 23 9.97 24.18 -26.04
N ASP A 24 10.96 23.46 -26.55
CA ASP A 24 11.14 23.31 -27.99
C ASP A 24 10.04 22.39 -28.53
N ARG A 25 9.25 22.87 -29.50
CA ARG A 25 8.19 22.11 -30.17
C ARG A 25 8.71 20.82 -30.81
N ARG A 26 10.02 20.72 -31.07
CA ARG A 26 10.66 19.49 -31.56
C ARG A 26 10.68 18.39 -30.50
N LEU A 27 10.96 18.68 -29.23
CA LEU A 27 10.93 17.63 -28.18
C LEU A 27 9.54 16.99 -28.04
N ALA A 28 8.48 17.76 -28.30
CA ALA A 28 7.09 17.27 -28.27
C ALA A 28 6.80 16.19 -29.33
N SER A 29 7.44 16.25 -30.49
CA SER A 29 7.24 15.26 -31.56
C SER A 29 8.07 14.00 -31.36
N TRP A 30 9.24 14.12 -30.71
CA TRP A 30 10.17 12.99 -30.50
C TRP A 30 9.91 12.26 -29.18
N CYS A 31 9.47 12.96 -28.13
CA CYS A 31 9.13 12.39 -26.84
C CYS A 31 7.82 13.00 -26.28
N PRO A 32 6.64 12.68 -26.84
CA PRO A 32 5.36 13.19 -26.35
C PRO A 32 5.11 12.84 -24.87
N TRP A 33 5.73 11.76 -24.38
CA TRP A 33 5.64 11.28 -23.00
C TRP A 33 6.38 12.17 -21.99
N LEU A 34 7.39 12.93 -22.44
CA LEU A 34 8.15 13.86 -21.59
C LEU A 34 7.37 15.15 -21.28
N LEU A 35 6.35 15.45 -22.09
CA LEU A 35 5.48 16.61 -21.96
C LEU A 35 4.10 16.26 -21.37
N ARG A 36 3.90 15.01 -20.93
CA ARG A 36 2.69 14.69 -20.18
C ARG A 36 2.78 15.43 -18.85
N ASP A 37 1.75 16.20 -18.52
CA ASP A 37 1.60 16.75 -17.19
C ASP A 37 1.57 15.57 -16.21
N GLU A 38 2.56 15.52 -15.32
CA GLU A 38 2.57 14.57 -14.21
C GLU A 38 1.24 14.70 -13.45
N PRO A 39 0.48 13.61 -13.24
CA PRO A 39 -0.80 13.70 -12.58
C PRO A 39 -0.60 14.32 -11.20
N LYS A 40 -1.36 15.39 -10.92
CA LYS A 40 -1.31 16.07 -9.62
C LYS A 40 -1.77 15.07 -8.55
N LEU A 41 -0.82 14.53 -7.79
CA LEU A 41 -1.10 13.53 -6.78
C LEU A 41 -1.99 14.09 -5.66
N LYS A 42 -2.96 13.27 -5.25
CA LYS A 42 -3.82 13.55 -4.09
C LYS A 42 -3.06 13.32 -2.77
N GLN A 43 -3.68 13.71 -1.67
CA GLN A 43 -3.16 13.39 -0.34
C GLN A 43 -3.16 11.87 -0.12
N PRO A 44 -2.09 11.28 0.45
CA PRO A 44 -2.03 9.84 0.68
C PRO A 44 -3.17 9.37 1.59
N VAL A 45 -3.75 8.22 1.25
CA VAL A 45 -4.76 7.55 2.09
C VAL A 45 -4.22 6.26 2.66
N LYS A 46 -4.70 5.89 3.84
CA LYS A 46 -4.31 4.65 4.52
C LYS A 46 -5.28 3.53 4.18
N VAL A 47 -4.76 2.43 3.66
CA VAL A 47 -5.55 1.25 3.29
C VAL A 47 -5.08 0.06 4.10
N LEU A 48 -5.97 -0.51 4.90
CA LEU A 48 -5.75 -1.75 5.63
C LEU A 48 -6.13 -2.96 4.80
N VAL A 49 -5.30 -4.00 4.82
CA VAL A 49 -5.61 -5.35 4.33
C VAL A 49 -5.34 -6.35 5.45
N THR A 50 -6.37 -7.05 5.92
CA THR A 50 -6.19 -8.16 6.88
C THR A 50 -5.85 -9.46 6.13
N ARG A 51 -5.15 -10.38 6.81
CA ARG A 51 -4.63 -11.62 6.21
C ARG A 51 -3.79 -11.35 4.98
N ALA A 52 -2.99 -10.29 5.02
CA ALA A 52 -2.23 -9.80 3.89
C ALA A 52 -1.15 -10.78 3.41
N ALA A 53 -0.67 -11.69 4.28
CA ALA A 53 0.25 -12.76 3.89
C ALA A 53 -0.46 -14.00 3.32
N GLY A 54 -1.80 -14.03 3.34
CA GLY A 54 -2.59 -15.07 2.68
C GLY A 54 -2.65 -14.89 1.16
N GLN A 55 -3.09 -15.90 0.42
CA GLN A 55 -3.07 -15.90 -1.05
C GLN A 55 -3.82 -14.71 -1.67
N ILE A 56 -5.00 -14.36 -1.14
CA ILE A 56 -5.78 -13.22 -1.63
C ILE A 56 -5.08 -11.92 -1.27
N GLY A 57 -4.61 -11.78 -0.02
CA GLY A 57 -3.87 -10.62 0.44
C GLY A 57 -2.65 -10.33 -0.43
N TYR A 58 -1.83 -11.36 -0.64
CA TYR A 58 -0.63 -11.31 -1.48
C TYR A 58 -0.94 -10.84 -2.91
N ALA A 59 -2.08 -11.25 -3.48
CA ALA A 59 -2.49 -10.80 -4.81
C ALA A 59 -2.97 -9.34 -4.82
N ILE A 60 -3.78 -8.92 -3.83
CA ILE A 60 -4.46 -7.62 -3.89
C ILE A 60 -3.60 -6.44 -3.42
N VAL A 61 -2.69 -6.66 -2.48
CA VAL A 61 -1.86 -5.59 -1.92
C VAL A 61 -1.03 -4.86 -3.00
N PRO A 62 -0.30 -5.55 -3.90
CA PRO A 62 0.41 -4.86 -4.99
C PRO A 62 -0.54 -4.20 -5.99
N MET A 63 -1.76 -4.71 -6.18
CA MET A 63 -2.76 -4.07 -7.03
C MET A 63 -3.25 -2.73 -6.45
N ILE A 64 -3.49 -2.69 -5.13
CA ILE A 64 -3.81 -1.46 -4.42
C ILE A 64 -2.65 -0.47 -4.51
N ALA A 65 -1.43 -0.92 -4.23
CA ALA A 65 -0.23 -0.08 -4.29
C ALA A 65 0.07 0.48 -5.69
N ARG A 66 -0.39 -0.19 -6.76
CA ARG A 66 -0.32 0.29 -8.16
C ARG A 66 -1.43 1.29 -8.52
N GLY A 67 -2.40 1.52 -7.64
CA GLY A 67 -3.51 2.43 -7.88
C GLY A 67 -4.72 1.80 -8.59
N LEU A 68 -4.80 0.48 -8.75
CA LEU A 68 -5.95 -0.17 -9.41
C LEU A 68 -7.25 -0.02 -8.61
N MET A 69 -7.16 0.15 -7.29
CA MET A 69 -8.33 0.30 -6.42
C MET A 69 -8.83 1.76 -6.36
N LEU A 70 -7.92 2.74 -6.32
CA LEU A 70 -8.24 4.12 -5.99
C LEU A 70 -7.92 5.13 -7.11
N GLY A 71 -7.34 4.66 -8.20
CA GLY A 71 -6.93 5.47 -9.35
C GLY A 71 -5.42 5.72 -9.42
N PRO A 72 -4.92 6.15 -10.59
CA PRO A 72 -3.50 6.33 -10.87
C PRO A 72 -2.90 7.59 -10.22
N ASP A 73 -3.71 8.44 -9.59
CA ASP A 73 -3.32 9.72 -8.98
C ASP A 73 -3.46 9.72 -7.44
N GLN A 74 -3.76 8.57 -6.83
CA GLN A 74 -4.03 8.41 -5.41
C GLN A 74 -2.90 7.65 -4.72
N PRO A 75 -1.98 8.34 -4.03
CA PRO A 75 -0.97 7.67 -3.20
C PRO A 75 -1.61 6.93 -2.03
N VAL A 76 -0.97 5.84 -1.60
CA VAL A 76 -1.45 4.98 -0.52
C VAL A 76 -0.35 4.67 0.49
N VAL A 77 -0.75 4.55 1.75
CA VAL A 77 0.04 3.90 2.81
C VAL A 77 -0.68 2.60 3.13
N LEU A 78 0.00 1.48 2.90
CA LEU A 78 -0.56 0.16 3.15
C LEU A 78 -0.35 -0.24 4.59
N HIS A 79 -1.44 -0.59 5.26
CA HIS A 79 -1.44 -1.26 6.54
C HIS A 79 -1.76 -2.73 6.28
N MET A 80 -0.89 -3.63 6.71
CA MET A 80 -1.00 -5.07 6.50
C MET A 80 -1.05 -5.75 7.86
N LEU A 81 -2.14 -6.45 8.11
CA LEU A 81 -2.35 -7.22 9.34
C LEU A 81 -2.40 -8.70 9.04
N ASP A 82 -1.70 -9.51 9.83
CA ASP A 82 -1.91 -10.96 9.86
C ASP A 82 -1.75 -11.50 11.29
N ILE A 83 -1.97 -12.81 11.46
CA ILE A 83 -1.77 -13.47 12.76
C ILE A 83 -0.27 -13.61 13.08
N PRO A 84 0.11 -13.72 14.36
CA PRO A 84 1.51 -13.86 14.78
C PRO A 84 2.31 -14.94 14.05
N ARG A 85 1.68 -16.09 13.75
CA ARG A 85 2.32 -17.18 12.98
C ARG A 85 2.76 -16.77 11.57
N MET A 86 2.10 -15.79 10.97
CA MET A 86 2.36 -15.32 9.61
C MET A 86 3.29 -14.10 9.58
N ALA A 87 3.84 -13.65 10.72
CA ALA A 87 4.65 -12.43 10.81
C ALA A 87 5.83 -12.43 9.84
N ASP A 88 6.56 -13.54 9.73
CA ASP A 88 7.72 -13.64 8.82
C ASP A 88 7.29 -13.56 7.35
N ALA A 89 6.20 -14.25 6.99
CA ALA A 89 5.64 -14.19 5.64
C ALA A 89 5.15 -12.77 5.31
N LEU A 90 4.47 -12.11 6.26
CA LEU A 90 3.99 -10.73 6.12
C LEU A 90 5.14 -9.74 5.92
N ASN A 91 6.25 -9.95 6.63
CA ASN A 91 7.47 -9.18 6.44
C ASN A 91 8.08 -9.42 5.05
N GLY A 92 8.03 -10.65 4.53
CA GLY A 92 8.41 -10.96 3.15
C GLY A 92 7.59 -10.13 2.14
N VAL A 93 6.27 -10.09 2.28
CA VAL A 93 5.40 -9.27 1.42
C VAL A 93 5.76 -7.78 1.52
N ARG A 94 6.08 -7.28 2.72
CA ARG A 94 6.54 -5.89 2.90
C ARG A 94 7.84 -5.62 2.13
N MET A 95 8.81 -6.53 2.18
CA MET A 95 10.06 -6.38 1.45
C MET A 95 9.83 -6.31 -0.06
N GLU A 96 9.02 -7.22 -0.60
CA GLU A 96 8.68 -7.21 -2.03
C GLU A 96 8.00 -5.92 -2.48
N LEU A 97 7.10 -5.36 -1.67
CA LEU A 97 6.42 -4.09 -1.98
C LEU A 97 7.38 -2.90 -1.98
N VAL A 98 8.35 -2.90 -1.07
CA VAL A 98 9.39 -1.87 -1.02
C VAL A 98 10.31 -1.99 -2.24
N ASP A 99 10.72 -3.20 -2.59
CA ASP A 99 11.59 -3.47 -3.74
C ASP A 99 10.91 -3.20 -5.08
N ALA A 100 9.59 -3.33 -5.15
CA ALA A 100 8.79 -3.04 -6.34
C ALA A 100 8.77 -1.55 -6.73
N ALA A 101 9.29 -0.65 -5.88
CA ALA A 101 9.45 0.80 -6.15
C ALA A 101 8.19 1.47 -6.75
N LEU A 102 7.01 1.12 -6.22
CA LEU A 102 5.72 1.54 -6.77
C LEU A 102 5.49 3.05 -6.56
N PRO A 103 5.26 3.85 -7.63
CA PRO A 103 5.20 5.31 -7.54
C PRO A 103 4.10 5.88 -6.64
N LEU A 104 3.04 5.11 -6.35
CA LEU A 104 1.93 5.53 -5.49
C LEU A 104 2.08 5.00 -4.05
N LEU A 105 2.99 4.07 -3.80
CA LEU A 105 3.20 3.53 -2.46
C LEU A 105 4.06 4.52 -1.65
N ARG A 106 3.52 5.03 -0.55
CA ARG A 106 4.19 6.00 0.33
C ARG A 106 4.71 5.39 1.62
N GLY A 107 4.22 4.21 1.98
CA GLY A 107 4.65 3.50 3.17
C GLY A 107 3.94 2.15 3.30
N VAL A 108 4.56 1.27 4.08
CA VAL A 108 4.03 -0.06 4.41
C VAL A 108 4.21 -0.30 5.89
N VAL A 109 3.10 -0.51 6.59
CA VAL A 109 3.03 -1.01 7.97
C VAL A 109 2.68 -2.48 7.88
N ALA A 110 3.53 -3.35 8.41
CA ALA A 110 3.29 -4.78 8.47
C ALA A 110 3.36 -5.19 9.95
N THR A 111 2.24 -5.62 10.51
CA THR A 111 2.13 -5.87 11.94
C THR A 111 1.16 -7.01 12.23
N THR A 112 1.23 -7.51 13.46
CA THR A 112 0.29 -8.49 14.01
C THR A 112 -0.56 -7.88 15.12
N ASP A 113 -0.34 -6.60 15.42
CA ASP A 113 -1.15 -5.83 16.37
C ASP A 113 -2.30 -5.11 15.65
N GLU A 114 -3.52 -5.29 16.16
CA GLU A 114 -4.71 -4.64 15.60
C GLU A 114 -4.69 -3.13 15.87
N ALA A 115 -4.20 -2.67 17.03
CA ALA A 115 -4.21 -1.23 17.31
C ALA A 115 -3.34 -0.45 16.31
N GLU A 116 -2.11 -0.93 16.07
CA GLU A 116 -1.23 -0.37 15.04
C GLU A 116 -1.80 -0.50 13.62
N ALA A 117 -2.32 -1.67 13.26
CA ALA A 117 -2.83 -1.92 11.91
C ALA A 117 -4.02 -1.01 11.55
N PHE A 118 -4.93 -0.77 12.49
CA PHE A 118 -6.15 0.01 12.26
C PHE A 118 -5.94 1.53 12.43
N GLN A 119 -4.73 1.99 12.79
CA GLN A 119 -4.45 3.39 13.12
C GLN A 119 -4.66 4.38 11.96
N GLY A 120 -5.79 5.09 12.01
CA GLY A 120 -6.19 6.16 11.11
C GLY A 120 -6.53 5.69 9.70
N VAL A 121 -6.88 4.41 9.52
CA VAL A 121 -7.16 3.83 8.19
C VAL A 121 -8.41 4.46 7.58
N ASN A 122 -8.36 4.75 6.27
CA ASN A 122 -9.49 5.32 5.51
C ASN A 122 -10.30 4.23 4.80
N PHE A 123 -9.64 3.14 4.43
CA PHE A 123 -10.25 1.97 3.83
C PHE A 123 -9.74 0.73 4.57
N ALA A 124 -10.62 -0.22 4.85
CA ALA A 124 -10.28 -1.49 5.47
C ALA A 124 -10.84 -2.63 4.63
N VAL A 125 -9.96 -3.47 4.09
CA VAL A 125 -10.30 -4.68 3.35
C VAL A 125 -10.11 -5.87 4.29
N LEU A 126 -11.22 -6.34 4.86
CA LEU A 126 -11.25 -7.36 5.91
C LEU A 126 -11.28 -8.76 5.30
N ILE A 127 -10.15 -9.17 4.74
CA ILE A 127 -10.00 -10.49 4.14
C ILE A 127 -9.73 -11.55 5.20
N GLY A 128 -10.42 -12.66 5.03
CA GLY A 128 -10.10 -13.94 5.66
C GLY A 128 -10.91 -14.22 6.92
N GLY A 129 -10.54 -15.30 7.58
CA GLY A 129 -11.29 -15.86 8.69
C GLY A 129 -10.75 -17.24 9.04
N TRP A 130 -11.42 -17.91 9.96
CA TRP A 130 -11.11 -19.28 10.29
C TRP A 130 -11.47 -20.20 9.12
N PRO A 131 -10.51 -20.98 8.58
CA PRO A 131 -10.80 -21.92 7.51
C PRO A 131 -11.68 -23.05 8.03
N ARG A 132 -12.64 -23.49 7.22
CA ARG A 132 -13.46 -24.65 7.56
C ARG A 132 -12.58 -25.90 7.59
N LYS A 133 -12.64 -26.64 8.70
CA LYS A 133 -11.97 -27.93 8.85
C LYS A 133 -12.95 -29.08 8.63
N GLU A 134 -12.42 -30.24 8.27
CA GLU A 134 -13.21 -31.47 8.19
C GLU A 134 -13.89 -31.77 9.54
N GLY A 135 -15.13 -32.25 9.49
CA GLY A 135 -15.94 -32.51 10.69
C GLY A 135 -16.45 -31.26 11.42
N MET A 136 -16.11 -30.04 10.99
CA MET A 136 -16.58 -28.81 11.62
C MET A 136 -18.02 -28.48 11.23
N GLU A 137 -18.89 -28.32 12.23
CA GLU A 137 -20.24 -27.84 12.02
C GLU A 137 -20.26 -26.36 11.62
N ARG A 138 -21.32 -25.94 10.92
CA ARG A 138 -21.49 -24.56 10.49
C ARG A 138 -21.49 -23.59 11.68
N LYS A 139 -22.10 -23.99 12.81
CA LYS A 139 -22.20 -23.16 14.02
C LYS A 139 -20.81 -22.85 14.61
N ASP A 140 -19.92 -23.84 14.63
CA ASP A 140 -18.57 -23.69 15.19
C ASP A 140 -17.71 -22.79 14.31
N LEU A 141 -17.82 -22.94 12.99
CA LEU A 141 -17.16 -22.07 12.02
C LEU A 141 -17.60 -20.62 12.17
N ILE A 142 -18.92 -20.38 12.30
CA ILE A 142 -19.47 -19.04 12.50
C ILE A 142 -18.97 -18.47 13.83
N ALA A 143 -19.03 -19.23 14.92
CA ALA A 143 -18.60 -18.77 16.24
C ALA A 143 -17.12 -18.29 16.24
N LYS A 144 -16.23 -19.02 15.56
CA LYS A 144 -14.82 -18.61 15.43
C LYS A 144 -14.64 -17.34 14.60
N ASN A 145 -15.38 -17.21 13.50
CA ASN A 145 -15.31 -16.02 12.66
C ASN A 145 -15.92 -14.79 13.32
N VAL A 146 -17.02 -14.96 14.07
CA VAL A 146 -17.65 -13.87 14.83
C VAL A 146 -16.68 -13.27 15.83
N ALA A 147 -15.88 -14.09 16.53
CA ALA A 147 -14.88 -13.58 17.45
C ALA A 147 -13.82 -12.71 16.76
N ILE A 148 -13.34 -13.13 15.58
CA ILE A 148 -12.36 -12.39 14.77
C ILE A 148 -12.95 -11.05 14.32
N TYR A 149 -14.13 -11.06 13.69
CA TYR A 149 -14.76 -9.84 13.19
C TYR A 149 -15.18 -8.90 14.31
N LYS A 150 -15.54 -9.41 15.49
CA LYS A 150 -15.84 -8.57 16.67
C LYS A 150 -14.61 -7.80 17.13
N SER A 151 -13.44 -8.44 17.19
CA SER A 151 -12.17 -7.78 17.52
C SER A 151 -11.84 -6.68 16.52
N GLN A 152 -11.86 -7.03 15.23
CA GLN A 152 -11.59 -6.09 14.14
C GLN A 152 -12.58 -4.92 14.08
N ALA A 153 -13.87 -5.17 14.32
CA ALA A 153 -14.88 -4.12 14.41
C ALA A 153 -14.60 -3.16 15.58
N SER A 154 -14.16 -3.69 16.73
CA SER A 154 -13.74 -2.86 17.86
C SER A 154 -12.50 -2.02 17.51
N ALA A 155 -11.51 -2.61 16.84
CA ALA A 155 -10.31 -1.90 16.41
C ALA A 155 -10.63 -0.79 15.40
N LEU A 156 -11.53 -1.04 14.43
CA LEU A 156 -12.04 0.00 13.52
C LEU A 156 -12.67 1.15 14.28
N GLN A 157 -13.55 0.85 15.23
CA GLN A 157 -14.27 1.86 16.00
C GLN A 157 -13.32 2.75 16.83
N GLN A 158 -12.21 2.19 17.32
CA GLN A 158 -11.28 2.88 18.20
C GLN A 158 -10.18 3.65 17.46
N HIS A 159 -9.67 3.08 16.36
CA HIS A 159 -8.43 3.54 15.74
C HIS A 159 -8.59 4.09 14.33
N ALA A 160 -9.64 3.69 13.59
CA ALA A 160 -9.79 4.09 12.20
C ALA A 160 -10.18 5.57 12.05
N ALA A 161 -10.06 6.09 10.82
CA ALA A 161 -10.55 7.43 10.53
C ALA A 161 -12.09 7.50 10.65
N PRO A 162 -12.69 8.65 11.03
CA PRO A 162 -14.14 8.76 11.25
C PRO A 162 -15.04 8.32 10.08
N ASN A 163 -14.55 8.44 8.85
CA ASN A 163 -15.27 8.04 7.62
C ASN A 163 -14.64 6.82 6.95
N CYS A 164 -14.06 5.91 7.75
CA CYS A 164 -13.46 4.70 7.23
C CYS A 164 -14.49 3.83 6.50
N LYS A 165 -14.14 3.36 5.30
CA LYS A 165 -14.96 2.42 4.53
C LYS A 165 -14.42 1.00 4.71
N ALA A 166 -15.25 0.10 5.22
CA ALA A 166 -14.90 -1.31 5.40
C ALA A 166 -15.53 -2.18 4.30
N LEU A 167 -14.77 -3.15 3.78
CA LEU A 167 -15.17 -4.17 2.82
C LEU A 167 -14.88 -5.56 3.38
#